data_AF-A0A8H6KF58-F1
#
_entry.id   AF-A0A8H6KF58-F1
#
_cell.length_a   1.000
_cell.length_b   1.000
_cell.length_c   1.000
_cell.angle_alpha   90.00
_cell.angle_beta   90.00
_cell.angle_gamma   90.00
#
_symmetry.space_group_name_H-M   'P 1'
#
loop_
_entity.id
_entity.type
_entity.pdbx_description
1 polymer ?
#
loop_
_entity_poly.entity_id
_entity_poly.type
_entity_poly.pdbx_seq_one_letter_code
_entity_poly.pdbx_strand_id
1 'polypeptide(L)'
;MSNPTTTKEKKPRAKKPKPENPILAASRAWLTSLPATAQPWTSPEDLETLLAQHTPKRFTAYEPMALLPSGSFDKSHWPSLLNHPDSQVHGLWGAILREISKTGASVLTHLAVNEGIPLETGTDDAGKGENILRTPSGLKILHGDFGPATNPTSPSTSDFEAAFWVSTKQNGIHQTWAPRWTMFSRGNIKEKTRLLDFHTSSGDENALSQRRRRPASTLKNHWAVDMYAGIGYFTFSYAKLGMRVLCWELNPWSVEALRRGAVANSWRVKVVQGADLKLASKELLADDPQIVVFLQDNQEATGRIAELRASGTPVEILHVNGGLLPTSEPTWRPALDMTAAGGGDCWLHLHENVGVHEIESRRAEIQRLYDTWATDGRVADVEHVELVKTYAPDVWHCVFDVYVTRHSAET
;
A
#
# COMPACT_ATOMS: atom_id res chain seq x y z
N MET A 1 -6.98 19.85 73.87
CA MET A 1 -7.53 18.52 73.51
C MET A 1 -7.64 18.48 71.99
N SER A 2 -6.63 17.92 71.34
CA SER A 2 -6.48 17.93 69.88
C SER A 2 -6.74 16.50 69.40
N ASN A 3 -7.81 16.29 68.63
CA ASN A 3 -8.10 15.00 68.01
C ASN A 3 -7.06 14.70 66.91
N PRO A 4 -6.42 13.51 66.89
CA PRO A 4 -5.54 13.15 65.80
C PRO A 4 -6.36 12.62 64.61
N THR A 5 -6.28 13.34 63.49
CA THR A 5 -6.85 12.94 62.20
C THR A 5 -6.08 11.74 61.67
N THR A 6 -6.73 10.57 61.59
CA THR A 6 -6.16 9.36 60.98
C THR A 6 -6.25 9.46 59.46
N THR A 7 -5.12 9.76 58.81
CA THR A 7 -4.95 9.62 57.36
C THR A 7 -4.87 8.14 56.99
N LYS A 8 -5.95 7.59 56.42
CA LYS A 8 -5.93 6.27 55.79
C LYS A 8 -5.12 6.35 54.49
N GLU A 9 -3.88 5.85 54.52
CA GLU A 9 -3.10 5.58 53.30
C GLU A 9 -3.87 4.60 52.40
N LYS A 10 -4.27 5.05 51.21
CA LYS A 10 -4.81 4.17 50.17
C LYS A 10 -3.65 3.33 49.60
N LYS A 11 -3.66 2.02 49.88
CA LYS A 11 -2.75 1.05 49.23
C LYS A 11 -2.81 1.21 47.71
N PRO A 12 -1.65 1.24 47.00
CA PRO A 12 -1.63 1.31 45.55
C PRO A 12 -2.30 0.08 44.95
N ARG A 13 -3.26 0.30 44.04
CA ARG A 13 -3.99 -0.75 43.34
C ARG A 13 -2.99 -1.55 42.49
N ALA A 14 -2.84 -2.84 42.75
CA ALA A 14 -1.97 -3.72 41.97
C ALA A 14 -2.34 -3.62 40.48
N LYS A 15 -1.33 -3.45 39.61
CA LYS A 15 -1.53 -3.42 38.16
C LYS A 15 -2.09 -4.78 37.75
N LYS A 16 -3.24 -4.79 37.07
CA LYS A 16 -3.80 -6.01 36.48
C LYS A 16 -2.73 -6.65 35.57
N PRO A 17 -2.56 -7.99 35.61
CA PRO A 17 -1.61 -8.67 34.73
C PRO A 17 -1.94 -8.35 33.27
N LYS A 18 -0.90 -8.20 32.44
CA LYS A 18 -1.09 -7.99 31.01
C LYS A 18 -1.83 -9.21 30.44
N PRO A 19 -2.85 -9.01 29.59
CA PRO A 19 -3.50 -10.13 28.92
C PRO A 19 -2.48 -10.91 28.09
N GLU A 20 -2.60 -12.23 28.09
CA GLU A 20 -1.77 -13.10 27.26
C GLU A 20 -1.97 -12.75 25.77
N ASN A 21 -0.95 -13.00 24.95
CA ASN A 21 -1.08 -12.83 23.50
C ASN A 21 -2.15 -13.79 22.95
N PRO A 22 -3.08 -13.34 22.09
CA PRO A 22 -4.20 -14.16 21.64
C PRO A 22 -3.76 -15.41 20.85
N ILE A 23 -2.68 -15.33 20.08
CA ILE A 23 -2.15 -16.49 19.34
C ILE A 23 -1.56 -17.50 20.32
N LEU A 24 -0.83 -17.05 21.34
CA LEU A 24 -0.27 -17.93 22.37
C LEU A 24 -1.38 -18.61 23.18
N ALA A 25 -2.40 -17.87 23.62
CA ALA A 25 -3.52 -18.42 24.36
C ALA A 25 -4.27 -19.51 23.57
N ALA A 26 -4.57 -19.24 22.29
CA ALA A 26 -5.19 -20.20 21.39
C ALA A 26 -4.30 -21.44 21.14
N SER A 27 -3.00 -21.22 20.88
CA SER A 27 -2.04 -22.29 20.60
C SER A 27 -1.85 -23.18 21.83
N ARG A 28 -1.73 -22.60 23.02
CA ARG A 28 -1.60 -23.33 24.29
C ARG A 28 -2.81 -24.23 24.54
N ALA A 29 -4.01 -23.66 24.47
CA ALA A 29 -5.25 -24.42 24.66
C ALA A 29 -5.38 -25.58 23.66
N TRP A 30 -5.04 -25.34 22.39
CA TRP A 30 -5.06 -26.38 21.36
C TRP A 30 -4.02 -27.47 21.60
N LEU A 31 -2.75 -27.11 21.85
CA LEU A 31 -1.66 -28.06 22.11
C LEU A 31 -1.97 -28.96 23.30
N THR A 32 -2.51 -28.42 24.39
CA THR A 32 -2.90 -29.20 25.58
C THR A 32 -4.10 -30.12 25.31
N SER A 33 -4.92 -29.83 24.29
CA SER A 33 -6.06 -30.66 23.90
C SER A 33 -5.71 -31.82 22.96
N LEU A 34 -4.50 -31.83 22.39
CA LEU A 34 -4.08 -32.87 21.44
C LEU A 34 -3.96 -34.24 22.11
N PRO A 35 -4.30 -35.34 21.40
CA PRO A 35 -4.05 -36.68 21.90
C PRO A 35 -2.54 -36.93 22.05
N ALA A 36 -2.15 -37.78 23.00
CA ALA A 36 -0.74 -38.08 23.27
C ALA A 36 0.04 -38.55 22.03
N THR A 37 -0.64 -39.21 21.07
CA THR A 37 -0.05 -39.64 19.80
C THR A 37 0.41 -38.47 18.91
N ALA A 38 -0.21 -37.30 19.04
CA ALA A 38 0.09 -36.11 18.27
C ALA A 38 0.99 -35.10 19.00
N GLN A 39 1.44 -35.41 20.22
CA GLN A 39 2.30 -34.53 21.02
C GLN A 39 3.78 -34.87 20.81
N PRO A 40 4.56 -34.05 20.08
CA PRO A 40 5.98 -34.32 19.82
C PRO A 40 6.91 -33.91 20.97
N TRP A 41 6.41 -33.21 21.99
CA TRP A 41 7.20 -32.80 23.16
C TRP A 41 7.24 -33.90 24.21
N THR A 42 8.37 -34.02 24.92
CA THR A 42 8.58 -35.07 25.93
C THR A 42 8.50 -34.53 27.36
N SER A 43 8.50 -33.21 27.54
CA SER A 43 8.39 -32.53 28.83
C SER A 43 7.50 -31.27 28.77
N PRO A 44 6.97 -30.80 29.91
CA PRO A 44 6.30 -29.50 30.00
C PRO A 44 7.20 -28.33 29.56
N GLU A 45 8.51 -28.40 29.83
CA GLU A 45 9.49 -27.39 29.46
C GLU A 45 9.65 -27.25 27.94
N ASP A 46 9.58 -28.37 27.21
CA ASP A 46 9.63 -28.37 25.74
C ASP A 46 8.40 -27.69 25.14
N LEU A 47 7.21 -27.94 25.71
CA LEU A 47 5.96 -27.28 25.32
C LEU A 47 6.04 -25.76 25.56
N GLU A 48 6.54 -25.34 26.72
CA GLU A 48 6.75 -23.92 27.01
C GLU A 48 7.77 -23.30 26.05
N THR A 49 8.81 -24.04 25.65
CA THR A 49 9.80 -23.56 24.66
C THR A 49 9.16 -23.37 23.28
N LEU A 50 8.35 -24.33 22.82
CA LEU A 50 7.57 -24.22 21.57
C LEU A 50 6.65 -22.99 21.58
N LEU A 51 5.94 -22.77 22.68
CA LEU A 51 5.05 -21.62 22.87
C LEU A 51 5.83 -20.30 22.94
N ALA A 52 6.90 -20.24 23.73
CA ALA A 52 7.63 -19.01 23.99
C ALA A 52 8.52 -18.56 22.83
N GLN A 53 9.17 -19.49 22.12
CA GLN A 53 10.21 -19.18 21.14
C GLN A 53 9.79 -19.40 19.68
N HIS A 54 8.87 -20.33 19.43
CA HIS A 54 8.57 -20.79 18.08
C HIS A 54 7.13 -20.51 17.63
N THR A 55 6.27 -20.05 18.53
CA THR A 55 4.90 -19.66 18.19
C THR A 55 4.84 -18.17 17.80
N PRO A 56 4.21 -17.82 16.67
CA PRO A 56 4.11 -16.44 16.23
C PRO A 56 3.30 -15.61 17.24
N LYS A 57 3.81 -14.41 17.54
CA LYS A 57 3.16 -13.46 18.48
C LYS A 57 2.65 -12.21 17.78
N ARG A 58 3.11 -11.95 16.55
CA ARG A 58 2.76 -10.77 15.76
C ARG A 58 1.71 -11.14 14.73
N PHE A 59 0.77 -10.25 14.51
CA PHE A 59 -0.21 -10.31 13.45
C PHE A 59 -0.65 -8.89 13.08
N THR A 60 -1.27 -8.75 11.92
CA THR A 60 -2.00 -7.53 11.52
C THR A 60 -3.43 -7.91 11.18
N ALA A 61 -4.40 -7.15 11.66
CA ALA A 61 -5.80 -7.31 11.26
C ALA A 61 -6.10 -6.39 10.07
N TYR A 62 -6.63 -6.98 9.00
CA TYR A 62 -7.16 -6.31 7.82
C TYR A 62 -8.55 -6.89 7.57
N GLU A 63 -9.59 -6.19 8.00
CA GLU A 63 -10.92 -6.78 8.15
C GLU A 63 -11.44 -7.39 6.84
N PRO A 64 -11.98 -8.63 6.86
CA PRO A 64 -12.19 -9.51 8.02
C PRO A 64 -11.08 -10.58 8.22
N MET A 65 -9.83 -10.30 7.84
CA MET A 65 -8.68 -11.20 7.87
C MET A 65 -7.66 -10.86 8.96
N ALA A 66 -7.06 -11.88 9.56
CA ALA A 66 -5.80 -11.78 10.30
C ALA A 66 -4.63 -12.24 9.41
N LEU A 67 -3.58 -11.43 9.32
CA LEU A 67 -2.37 -11.71 8.54
C LEU A 67 -1.18 -11.91 9.46
N LEU A 68 -0.56 -13.09 9.37
CA LEU A 68 0.64 -13.45 10.11
C LEU A 68 1.91 -13.11 9.29
N PRO A 69 3.03 -12.78 9.94
CA PRO A 69 4.29 -12.50 9.23
C PRO A 69 4.87 -13.76 8.59
N SER A 70 5.72 -13.55 7.58
CA SER A 70 6.52 -14.62 6.94
C SER A 70 7.25 -15.47 7.97
N GLY A 71 7.26 -16.78 7.72
CA GLY A 71 7.79 -17.79 8.63
C GLY A 71 6.96 -18.01 9.89
N SER A 72 5.65 -17.73 9.86
CA SER A 72 4.77 -18.14 10.96
C SER A 72 4.50 -19.64 10.90
N PHE A 73 4.72 -20.33 12.02
CA PHE A 73 4.55 -21.78 12.16
C PHE A 73 5.46 -22.66 11.27
N ASP A 74 6.63 -22.15 10.87
CA ASP A 74 7.56 -22.85 9.97
C ASP A 74 8.75 -23.53 10.68
N LYS A 75 8.87 -23.34 12.01
CA LYS A 75 10.04 -23.76 12.82
C LYS A 75 9.68 -24.79 13.87
N SER A 76 10.71 -25.53 14.32
CA SER A 76 10.63 -26.50 15.41
C SER A 76 9.58 -27.58 15.11
N HIS A 77 8.75 -27.95 16.08
CA HIS A 77 7.73 -28.98 15.94
C HIS A 77 6.50 -28.57 15.12
N TRP A 78 6.34 -27.28 14.77
CA TRP A 78 5.15 -26.80 14.07
C TRP A 78 4.90 -27.50 12.74
N PRO A 79 5.88 -27.65 11.81
CA PRO A 79 5.65 -28.38 10.57
C PRO A 79 5.14 -29.81 10.79
N SER A 80 5.68 -30.54 11.77
CA SER A 80 5.20 -31.90 12.10
C SER A 80 3.80 -31.89 12.70
N LEU A 81 3.52 -30.94 13.59
CA LEU A 81 2.20 -30.77 14.23
C LEU A 81 1.11 -30.44 13.20
N LEU A 82 1.38 -29.50 12.30
CA LEU A 82 0.39 -29.04 11.31
C LEU A 82 0.08 -30.11 10.25
N ASN A 83 1.01 -31.03 9.99
CA ASN A 83 0.82 -32.13 9.04
C ASN A 83 0.36 -33.44 9.70
N HIS A 84 0.26 -33.49 11.04
CA HIS A 84 -0.15 -34.70 11.74
C HIS A 84 -1.64 -35.00 11.50
N PRO A 85 -2.03 -36.24 11.14
CA PRO A 85 -3.43 -36.58 10.85
C PRO A 85 -4.41 -36.26 11.99
N ASP A 86 -3.99 -36.52 13.23
CA ASP A 86 -4.81 -36.28 14.43
C ASP A 86 -4.76 -34.84 14.97
N SER A 87 -4.06 -33.92 14.28
CA SER A 87 -3.87 -32.56 14.79
C SER A 87 -5.17 -31.74 14.82
N GLN A 88 -6.16 -32.07 13.98
CA GLN A 88 -7.37 -31.27 13.80
C GLN A 88 -7.05 -29.76 13.64
N VAL A 89 -6.07 -29.45 12.78
CA VAL A 89 -5.46 -28.12 12.64
C VAL A 89 -6.46 -26.97 12.41
N HIS A 90 -7.61 -27.25 11.82
CA HIS A 90 -8.68 -26.25 11.67
C HIS A 90 -9.18 -25.71 13.02
N GLY A 91 -9.15 -26.52 14.08
CA GLY A 91 -9.47 -26.11 15.45
C GLY A 91 -8.51 -25.03 15.98
N LEU A 92 -7.22 -25.15 15.69
CA LEU A 92 -6.21 -24.15 16.01
C LEU A 92 -6.49 -22.81 15.31
N TRP A 93 -6.71 -22.84 13.99
CA TRP A 93 -6.95 -21.63 13.21
C TRP A 93 -8.22 -20.90 13.65
N GLY A 94 -9.30 -21.64 13.88
CA GLY A 94 -10.54 -21.09 14.43
C GLY A 94 -10.34 -20.51 15.83
N ALA A 95 -9.55 -21.16 16.69
CA ALA A 95 -9.23 -20.63 18.02
C ALA A 95 -8.42 -19.33 17.96
N ILE A 96 -7.41 -19.27 17.09
CA ILE A 96 -6.61 -18.05 16.88
C ILE A 96 -7.50 -16.90 16.42
N LEU A 97 -8.37 -17.12 15.44
CA LEU A 97 -9.29 -16.08 14.96
C LEU A 97 -10.26 -15.62 16.05
N ARG A 98 -10.81 -16.53 16.86
CA ARG A 98 -11.67 -16.18 18.00
C ARG A 98 -10.92 -15.34 19.03
N GLU A 99 -9.72 -15.72 19.43
CA GLU A 99 -8.93 -14.96 20.41
C GLU A 99 -8.51 -13.60 19.88
N ILE A 100 -8.08 -13.49 18.61
CA ILE A 100 -7.75 -12.20 17.99
C ILE A 100 -9.00 -11.31 17.93
N SER A 101 -10.15 -11.85 17.55
CA SER A 101 -11.41 -11.09 17.42
C SER A 101 -11.85 -10.46 18.74
N LYS A 102 -11.52 -11.06 19.90
CA LYS A 102 -11.79 -10.46 21.22
C LYS A 102 -11.01 -9.16 21.47
N THR A 103 -9.92 -8.94 20.75
CA THR A 103 -9.05 -7.76 20.89
C THR A 103 -9.34 -6.67 19.87
N GLY A 104 -10.10 -6.99 18.81
CA GLY A 104 -10.37 -6.12 17.68
C GLY A 104 -11.78 -5.50 17.71
N ALA A 105 -12.06 -4.67 16.71
CA ALA A 105 -13.37 -4.04 16.53
C ALA A 105 -14.37 -4.92 15.76
N SER A 106 -13.89 -5.96 15.07
CA SER A 106 -14.68 -6.84 14.22
C SER A 106 -14.29 -8.30 14.41
N VAL A 107 -15.22 -9.20 14.03
CA VAL A 107 -14.96 -10.64 14.00
C VAL A 107 -14.14 -10.96 12.76
N LEU A 108 -12.98 -11.57 12.95
CA LEU A 108 -12.12 -12.03 11.87
C LEU A 108 -12.52 -13.46 11.47
N THR A 109 -12.58 -13.69 10.17
CA THR A 109 -13.05 -14.93 9.56
C THR A 109 -11.99 -15.62 8.71
N HIS A 110 -10.91 -14.92 8.34
CA HIS A 110 -9.86 -15.43 7.46
C HIS A 110 -8.49 -15.32 8.11
N LEU A 111 -7.64 -16.33 7.92
CA LEU A 111 -6.28 -16.37 8.44
C LEU A 111 -5.31 -16.73 7.32
N ALA A 112 -4.26 -15.95 7.15
CA ALA A 112 -3.21 -16.22 6.20
C ALA A 112 -1.82 -15.84 6.75
N VAL A 113 -0.77 -16.41 6.16
CA VAL A 113 0.62 -15.99 6.34
C VAL A 113 1.06 -15.22 5.10
N ASN A 114 1.61 -14.03 5.33
CA ASN A 114 2.21 -13.24 4.25
C ASN A 114 3.62 -13.74 3.94
N GLU A 115 3.99 -13.74 2.66
CA GLU A 115 5.37 -13.99 2.23
C GLU A 115 5.86 -12.81 1.37
N GLY A 116 7.17 -12.73 1.16
CA GLY A 116 7.75 -11.76 0.23
C GLY A 116 7.21 -11.96 -1.18
N ILE A 117 7.09 -10.88 -1.94
CA ILE A 117 6.66 -10.97 -3.34
C ILE A 117 7.89 -11.24 -4.19
N PRO A 118 7.92 -12.36 -4.92
CA PRO A 118 9.06 -12.66 -5.76
C PRO A 118 9.12 -11.66 -6.92
N LEU A 119 10.33 -11.23 -7.29
CA LEU A 119 10.54 -10.37 -8.46
C LEU A 119 10.37 -11.15 -9.77
N GLU A 120 10.42 -12.47 -9.71
CA GLU A 120 10.30 -13.40 -10.84
C GLU A 120 9.09 -14.33 -10.65
N THR A 121 8.60 -14.86 -11.76
CA THR A 121 7.55 -15.88 -11.85
C THR A 121 8.19 -17.22 -12.20
N GLY A 122 7.64 -18.33 -11.67
CA GLY A 122 8.16 -19.68 -11.91
C GLY A 122 9.34 -20.08 -11.02
N THR A 123 9.51 -21.38 -10.79
CA THR A 123 10.64 -21.96 -10.03
C THR A 123 11.70 -22.60 -10.92
N ASP A 124 11.40 -22.80 -12.21
CA ASP A 124 12.20 -23.60 -13.14
C ASP A 124 12.68 -22.72 -14.32
N ASP A 125 13.90 -22.97 -14.82
CA ASP A 125 14.58 -22.13 -15.83
C ASP A 125 13.81 -21.94 -17.16
N ALA A 126 12.83 -22.81 -17.47
CA ALA A 126 12.01 -22.70 -18.68
C ALA A 126 10.79 -21.76 -18.57
N GLY A 127 10.47 -21.30 -17.35
CA GLY A 127 9.30 -20.45 -17.07
C GLY A 127 9.62 -19.17 -16.29
N LYS A 128 10.91 -18.83 -16.12
CA LYS A 128 11.35 -17.61 -15.45
C LYS A 128 10.99 -16.38 -16.27
N GLY A 129 10.03 -15.61 -15.78
CA GLY A 129 9.69 -14.29 -16.31
C GLY A 129 9.61 -13.27 -15.18
N GLU A 130 9.77 -11.98 -15.47
CA GLU A 130 9.60 -10.94 -14.44
C GLU A 130 8.16 -10.93 -13.90
N ASN A 131 8.00 -10.84 -12.58
CA ASN A 131 6.71 -10.64 -11.92
C ASN A 131 6.29 -9.17 -12.02
N ILE A 132 5.95 -8.73 -13.24
CA ILE A 132 5.56 -7.37 -13.58
C ILE A 132 4.35 -6.92 -12.76
N LEU A 133 3.36 -7.82 -12.59
CA LEU A 133 2.12 -7.53 -11.85
C LEU A 133 2.30 -7.54 -10.32
N ARG A 134 3.51 -7.88 -9.81
CA ARG A 134 3.82 -8.02 -8.38
C ARG A 134 2.78 -8.88 -7.64
N THR A 135 2.35 -9.96 -8.27
CA THR A 135 1.31 -10.85 -7.70
C THR A 135 1.87 -11.56 -6.47
N PRO A 136 1.13 -11.61 -5.33
CA PRO A 136 1.59 -12.21 -4.08
C PRO A 136 1.46 -13.74 -4.08
N SER A 137 2.19 -14.42 -4.97
CA SER A 137 2.13 -15.88 -5.13
C SER A 137 2.51 -16.68 -3.87
N GLY A 138 3.22 -16.06 -2.92
CA GLY A 138 3.61 -16.69 -1.65
C GLY A 138 2.55 -16.68 -0.54
N LEU A 139 1.35 -16.12 -0.75
CA LEU A 139 0.31 -16.08 0.30
C LEU A 139 -0.10 -17.50 0.74
N LYS A 140 0.14 -17.85 2.01
CA LYS A 140 -0.30 -19.13 2.58
C LYS A 140 -1.65 -18.97 3.28
N ILE A 141 -2.71 -19.49 2.67
CA ILE A 141 -4.06 -19.46 3.24
C ILE A 141 -4.16 -20.57 4.30
N LEU A 142 -4.45 -20.20 5.54
CA LEU A 142 -4.59 -21.15 6.66
C LEU A 142 -6.06 -21.45 6.97
N HIS A 143 -6.95 -20.45 6.86
CA HIS A 143 -8.37 -20.60 7.19
C HIS A 143 -9.24 -19.57 6.46
N GLY A 144 -10.47 -19.96 6.12
CA GLY A 144 -11.43 -19.14 5.38
C GLY A 144 -11.39 -19.39 3.87
N ASP A 145 -12.44 -18.95 3.17
CA ASP A 145 -12.54 -19.08 1.71
C ASP A 145 -12.03 -17.81 1.03
N PHE A 146 -10.86 -17.92 0.38
CA PHE A 146 -10.23 -16.82 -0.33
C PHE A 146 -10.73 -16.68 -1.78
N GLY A 147 -11.80 -17.38 -2.14
CA GLY A 147 -12.31 -17.49 -3.49
C GLY A 147 -11.45 -18.41 -4.37
N PRO A 148 -11.85 -18.55 -5.65
CA PRO A 148 -11.20 -19.44 -6.60
C PRO A 148 -9.69 -19.20 -6.73
N ALA A 149 -8.93 -20.28 -6.91
CA ALA A 149 -7.48 -20.22 -7.16
C ALA A 149 -7.12 -19.94 -8.62
N THR A 150 -8.11 -19.86 -9.50
CA THR A 150 -7.93 -19.52 -10.92
C THR A 150 -7.76 -18.01 -11.09
N ASN A 151 -6.70 -17.59 -11.78
CA ASN A 151 -6.46 -16.20 -12.15
C ASN A 151 -6.68 -16.00 -13.66
N PRO A 152 -7.90 -15.66 -14.12
CA PRO A 152 -8.10 -15.34 -15.52
C PRO A 152 -7.33 -14.07 -15.89
N THR A 153 -6.75 -14.02 -17.09
CA THR A 153 -6.06 -12.83 -17.62
C THR A 153 -6.97 -11.60 -17.70
N SER A 154 -8.27 -11.83 -17.92
CA SER A 154 -9.31 -10.80 -17.92
C SER A 154 -10.47 -11.23 -17.02
N PRO A 155 -10.38 -10.95 -15.71
CA PRO A 155 -11.42 -11.33 -14.77
C PRO A 155 -12.76 -10.66 -15.11
N SER A 156 -13.83 -11.45 -15.04
CA SER A 156 -15.21 -11.00 -15.18
C SER A 156 -15.74 -10.41 -13.86
N THR A 157 -16.92 -9.80 -13.91
CA THR A 157 -17.64 -9.38 -12.70
C THR A 157 -17.87 -10.54 -11.74
N SER A 158 -18.20 -11.74 -12.25
CA SER A 158 -18.40 -12.93 -11.42
C SER A 158 -17.12 -13.36 -10.70
N ASP A 159 -15.95 -13.20 -11.35
CA ASP A 159 -14.67 -13.52 -10.72
C ASP A 159 -14.37 -12.55 -9.55
N PHE A 160 -14.66 -11.26 -9.74
CA PHE A 160 -14.52 -10.25 -8.69
C PHE A 160 -15.50 -10.45 -7.53
N GLU A 161 -16.71 -10.95 -7.80
CA GLU A 161 -17.72 -11.25 -6.77
C GLU A 161 -17.37 -12.52 -5.98
N ALA A 162 -16.80 -13.53 -6.63
CA ALA A 162 -16.38 -14.77 -5.97
C ALA A 162 -15.08 -14.62 -5.17
N ALA A 163 -14.32 -13.55 -5.36
CA ALA A 163 -13.07 -13.30 -4.66
C ALA A 163 -13.28 -12.81 -3.23
N PHE A 164 -12.33 -13.16 -2.35
CA PHE A 164 -12.27 -12.60 -1.01
C PHE A 164 -11.60 -11.23 -0.99
N TRP A 165 -12.28 -10.25 -0.39
CA TRP A 165 -11.82 -8.87 -0.26
C TRP A 165 -11.58 -8.53 1.20
N VAL A 166 -10.44 -7.89 1.45
CA VAL A 166 -10.10 -7.34 2.77
C VAL A 166 -10.01 -5.83 2.70
N SER A 167 -10.03 -5.20 3.86
CA SER A 167 -9.94 -3.75 3.95
C SER A 167 -9.17 -3.25 5.16
N THR A 168 -8.77 -1.99 5.09
CA THR A 168 -8.18 -1.24 6.20
C THR A 168 -8.47 0.25 6.03
N LYS A 169 -8.33 1.02 7.12
CA LYS A 169 -8.43 2.47 7.09
C LYS A 169 -7.11 3.11 7.51
N GLN A 170 -6.50 3.91 6.65
CA GLN A 170 -5.31 4.71 6.94
C GLN A 170 -5.58 6.16 6.64
N ASN A 171 -5.18 7.08 7.53
CA ASN A 171 -5.41 8.52 7.34
C ASN A 171 -6.87 8.86 7.01
N GLY A 172 -7.83 8.13 7.57
CA GLY A 172 -9.25 8.28 7.27
C GLY A 172 -9.71 7.77 5.90
N ILE A 173 -8.82 7.19 5.09
CA ILE A 173 -9.10 6.63 3.76
C ILE A 173 -9.30 5.12 3.88
N HIS A 174 -10.42 4.61 3.36
CA HIS A 174 -10.67 3.18 3.24
C HIS A 174 -9.89 2.60 2.04
N GLN A 175 -9.19 1.50 2.24
CA GLN A 175 -8.49 0.79 1.18
C GLN A 175 -8.91 -0.67 1.22
N THR A 176 -9.12 -1.26 0.06
CA THR A 176 -9.52 -2.66 -0.07
C THR A 176 -8.67 -3.33 -1.14
N TRP A 177 -8.49 -4.65 -1.03
CA TRP A 177 -7.76 -5.46 -2.00
C TRP A 177 -8.16 -6.92 -1.87
N ALA A 178 -7.91 -7.71 -2.90
CA ALA A 178 -8.07 -9.16 -2.88
C ALA A 178 -6.71 -9.79 -2.53
N PRO A 179 -6.49 -10.35 -1.32
CA PRO A 179 -5.15 -10.79 -0.88
C PRO A 179 -4.49 -11.81 -1.79
N ARG A 180 -5.30 -12.63 -2.48
CA ARG A 180 -4.81 -13.65 -3.42
C ARG A 180 -4.12 -13.05 -4.64
N TRP A 181 -4.57 -11.88 -5.07
CA TRP A 181 -4.24 -11.32 -6.39
C TRP A 181 -3.50 -9.98 -6.32
N THR A 182 -3.55 -9.32 -5.17
CA THR A 182 -3.04 -7.97 -4.98
C THR A 182 -2.48 -7.83 -3.57
N MET A 183 -1.63 -6.83 -3.38
CA MET A 183 -0.93 -6.61 -2.13
C MET A 183 -1.31 -5.27 -1.49
N PHE A 184 -1.17 -5.21 -0.17
CA PHE A 184 -1.21 -3.99 0.60
C PHE A 184 0.05 -3.85 1.48
N SER A 185 0.78 -2.75 1.33
CA SER A 185 1.91 -2.40 2.19
C SER A 185 1.54 -1.29 3.17
N ARG A 186 1.44 -1.64 4.46
CA ARG A 186 1.28 -0.66 5.55
C ARG A 186 2.48 0.29 5.65
N GLY A 187 3.67 -0.14 5.22
CA GLY A 187 4.92 0.61 5.37
C GLY A 187 4.94 1.97 4.67
N ASN A 188 4.08 2.18 3.66
CA ASN A 188 4.01 3.44 2.92
C ASN A 188 3.16 4.52 3.63
N ILE A 189 2.70 4.26 4.87
CA ILE A 189 1.84 5.21 5.59
C ILE A 189 2.50 6.57 5.81
N LYS A 190 3.82 6.61 6.05
CA LYS A 190 4.58 7.85 6.22
C LYS A 190 4.44 8.75 4.98
N GLU A 191 4.65 8.18 3.81
CA GLU A 191 4.54 8.91 2.55
C GLU A 191 3.09 9.32 2.23
N LYS A 192 2.12 8.44 2.50
CA LYS A 192 0.70 8.80 2.35
C LYS A 192 0.31 9.99 3.21
N THR A 193 0.83 10.06 4.45
CA THR A 193 0.61 11.19 5.35
C THR A 193 1.31 12.44 4.82
N ARG A 194 2.59 12.33 4.39
CA ARG A 194 3.34 13.44 3.80
C ARG A 194 2.62 14.06 2.61
N LEU A 195 2.10 13.26 1.68
CA LEU A 195 1.32 13.75 0.54
C LEU A 195 0.04 14.48 0.98
N LEU A 196 -0.67 13.98 1.99
CA LEU A 196 -1.87 14.65 2.52
C LEU A 196 -1.54 15.98 3.21
N ASP A 197 -0.35 16.10 3.79
CA ASP A 197 0.11 17.31 4.45
C ASP A 197 0.86 18.27 3.51
N PHE A 198 1.12 17.86 2.25
CA PHE A 198 2.01 18.53 1.30
C PHE A 198 1.63 19.99 1.02
N HIS A 199 0.33 20.31 1.06
CA HIS A 199 -0.20 21.65 0.85
C HIS A 199 -0.72 22.33 2.13
N THR A 200 -0.48 21.73 3.30
CA THR A 200 -0.93 22.27 4.58
C THR A 200 0.08 23.30 5.13
N SER A 201 -0.39 24.22 5.94
CA SER A 201 0.43 25.29 6.55
C SER A 201 1.30 24.82 7.72
N SER A 202 1.32 23.52 8.04
CA SER A 202 1.69 22.99 9.36
C SER A 202 3.09 22.35 9.48
N GLY A 203 3.97 22.47 8.48
CA GLY A 203 5.34 21.94 8.57
C GLY A 203 6.35 22.69 7.69
N ASP A 204 7.57 22.86 8.23
CA ASP A 204 8.77 23.55 7.73
C ASP A 204 8.63 24.97 7.15
N GLU A 205 9.26 25.93 7.82
CA GLU A 205 9.23 27.37 7.55
C GLU A 205 10.24 27.84 6.48
N ASN A 206 10.69 26.97 5.58
CA ASN A 206 11.52 27.50 4.50
C ASN A 206 10.64 28.21 3.46
N ALA A 207 10.91 29.49 3.20
CA ALA A 207 10.08 30.38 2.39
C ALA A 207 9.82 29.85 0.96
N LEU A 208 10.74 29.04 0.42
CA LEU A 208 10.62 28.37 -0.88
C LEU A 208 9.50 27.32 -0.89
N SER A 209 9.35 26.52 0.19
CA SER A 209 8.30 25.50 0.27
C SER A 209 6.92 26.15 0.48
N GLN A 210 6.84 27.29 1.17
CA GLN A 210 5.58 28.01 1.37
C GLN A 210 5.02 28.60 0.07
N ARG A 211 5.88 29.12 -0.82
CA ARG A 211 5.46 29.72 -2.11
C ARG A 211 4.91 28.71 -3.10
N ARG A 212 5.30 27.44 -2.97
CA ARG A 212 4.93 26.34 -3.89
C ARG A 212 3.69 25.56 -3.43
N ARG A 213 3.15 25.88 -2.25
CA ARG A 213 1.88 25.31 -1.75
C ARG A 213 0.70 25.97 -2.44
N ARG A 214 -0.36 25.18 -2.63
CA ARG A 214 -1.64 25.67 -3.14
C ARG A 214 -2.67 25.66 -1.99
N PRO A 215 -3.49 26.72 -1.85
CA PRO A 215 -4.60 26.68 -0.90
C PRO A 215 -5.51 25.47 -1.16
N ALA A 216 -6.00 24.82 -0.12
CA ALA A 216 -6.87 23.64 -0.27
C ALA A 216 -8.10 23.91 -1.17
N SER A 217 -8.60 25.15 -1.18
CA SER A 217 -9.73 25.57 -2.03
C SER A 217 -9.44 25.56 -3.54
N THR A 218 -8.17 25.63 -3.95
CA THR A 218 -7.76 25.65 -5.36
C THR A 218 -7.32 24.28 -5.88
N LEU A 219 -7.04 23.31 -5.00
CA LEU A 219 -6.59 21.96 -5.39
C LEU A 219 -7.59 21.22 -6.27
N LYS A 220 -8.89 21.46 -6.10
CA LYS A 220 -9.94 20.91 -6.96
C LYS A 220 -9.86 21.30 -8.43
N ASN A 221 -9.13 22.37 -8.75
CA ASN A 221 -8.91 22.82 -10.12
C ASN A 221 -7.70 22.13 -10.78
N HIS A 222 -6.92 21.37 -10.00
CA HIS A 222 -5.71 20.73 -10.45
C HIS A 222 -5.89 19.22 -10.58
N TRP A 223 -4.99 18.63 -11.37
CA TRP A 223 -4.90 17.20 -11.59
C TRP A 223 -3.66 16.62 -10.93
N ALA A 224 -3.81 15.41 -10.40
CA ALA A 224 -2.71 14.52 -10.11
C ALA A 224 -2.67 13.39 -11.15
N VAL A 225 -1.47 12.90 -11.43
CA VAL A 225 -1.23 11.74 -12.29
C VAL A 225 -0.54 10.67 -11.44
N ASP A 226 -1.05 9.44 -11.45
CA ASP A 226 -0.42 8.29 -10.78
C ASP A 226 -0.07 7.22 -11.81
N MET A 227 1.23 7.04 -12.06
CA MET A 227 1.75 6.14 -13.11
C MET A 227 1.74 4.66 -12.68
N TYR A 228 1.48 4.39 -11.40
CA TYR A 228 1.44 3.06 -10.80
C TYR A 228 0.37 3.01 -9.71
N ALA A 229 -0.90 3.09 -10.12
CA ALA A 229 -2.00 3.32 -9.20
C ALA A 229 -2.16 2.22 -8.15
N GLY A 230 -1.87 0.96 -8.52
CA GLY A 230 -2.14 -0.21 -7.71
C GLY A 230 -3.60 -0.22 -7.27
N ILE A 231 -3.81 -0.51 -6.00
CA ILE A 231 -5.14 -0.48 -5.37
C ILE A 231 -5.61 0.94 -4.98
N GLY A 232 -4.94 1.98 -5.50
CA GLY A 232 -5.10 3.37 -5.09
C GLY A 232 -4.15 3.78 -3.96
N TYR A 233 -2.87 3.35 -4.03
CA TYR A 233 -1.89 3.60 -2.96
C TYR A 233 -1.68 5.08 -2.66
N PHE A 234 -1.37 5.85 -3.70
CA PHE A 234 -1.12 7.30 -3.61
C PHE A 234 -2.23 8.09 -4.32
N THR A 235 -2.86 7.53 -5.36
CA THR A 235 -4.10 8.03 -5.99
C THR A 235 -5.10 8.56 -4.97
N PHE A 236 -5.37 7.82 -3.89
CA PHE A 236 -6.35 8.22 -2.87
C PHE A 236 -5.89 9.39 -1.98
N SER A 237 -4.59 9.61 -1.81
CA SER A 237 -4.09 10.80 -1.12
C SER A 237 -4.43 12.05 -1.94
N TYR A 238 -4.20 12.03 -3.25
CA TYR A 238 -4.55 13.15 -4.14
C TYR A 238 -6.07 13.37 -4.23
N ALA A 239 -6.86 12.30 -4.34
CA ALA A 239 -8.32 12.42 -4.32
C ALA A 239 -8.83 13.01 -2.99
N LYS A 240 -8.23 12.62 -1.86
CA LYS A 240 -8.58 13.19 -0.54
C LYS A 240 -8.23 14.67 -0.40
N LEU A 241 -7.17 15.15 -1.06
CA LEU A 241 -6.84 16.57 -1.16
C LEU A 241 -7.87 17.36 -2.00
N GLY A 242 -8.79 16.68 -2.68
CA GLY A 242 -9.83 17.27 -3.51
C GLY A 242 -9.45 17.40 -4.98
N MET A 243 -8.27 16.92 -5.39
CA MET A 243 -7.81 16.95 -6.77
C MET A 243 -8.58 15.94 -7.64
N ARG A 244 -8.55 16.17 -8.95
CA ARG A 244 -8.90 15.14 -9.94
C ARG A 244 -7.67 14.27 -10.20
N VAL A 245 -7.86 12.99 -10.50
CA VAL A 245 -6.74 12.05 -10.65
C VAL A 245 -6.89 11.24 -11.93
N LEU A 246 -5.86 11.26 -12.77
CA LEU A 246 -5.67 10.30 -13.85
C LEU A 246 -4.66 9.25 -13.36
N CYS A 247 -4.95 7.98 -13.55
CA CYS A 247 -4.06 6.94 -13.04
C CYS A 247 -4.03 5.69 -13.94
N TRP A 248 -2.89 5.02 -13.96
CA TRP A 248 -2.62 3.84 -14.80
C TRP A 248 -2.28 2.63 -13.93
N GLU A 249 -2.82 1.47 -14.32
CA GLU A 249 -2.57 0.21 -13.66
C GLU A 249 -2.74 -0.96 -14.65
N LEU A 250 -1.87 -1.96 -14.55
CA LEU A 250 -1.89 -3.13 -15.43
C LEU A 250 -2.75 -4.27 -14.88
N ASN A 251 -2.81 -4.42 -13.56
CA ASN A 251 -3.48 -5.54 -12.92
C ASN A 251 -4.99 -5.25 -12.76
N PRO A 252 -5.89 -6.01 -13.42
CA PRO A 252 -7.33 -5.82 -13.29
C PRO A 252 -7.85 -5.98 -11.86
N TRP A 253 -7.22 -6.82 -11.04
CA TRP A 253 -7.56 -6.95 -9.63
C TRP A 253 -7.21 -5.70 -8.83
N SER A 254 -6.10 -5.03 -9.17
CA SER A 254 -5.71 -3.75 -8.58
C SER A 254 -6.68 -2.64 -8.99
N VAL A 255 -7.09 -2.60 -10.26
CA VAL A 255 -8.10 -1.64 -10.74
C VAL A 255 -9.44 -1.83 -10.04
N GLU A 256 -9.91 -3.06 -9.87
CA GLU A 256 -11.16 -3.34 -9.15
C GLU A 256 -11.03 -2.98 -7.66
N ALA A 257 -9.88 -3.24 -7.04
CA ALA A 257 -9.57 -2.82 -5.68
C ALA A 257 -9.64 -1.30 -5.52
N LEU A 258 -9.04 -0.56 -6.46
CA LEU A 258 -9.07 0.90 -6.53
C LEU A 258 -10.52 1.39 -6.71
N ARG A 259 -11.29 0.81 -7.63
CA ARG A 259 -12.70 1.17 -7.85
C ARG A 259 -13.54 0.99 -6.59
N ARG A 260 -13.44 -0.17 -5.92
CA ARG A 260 -14.14 -0.44 -4.65
C ARG A 260 -13.70 0.51 -3.54
N GLY A 261 -12.40 0.77 -3.44
CA GLY A 261 -11.83 1.73 -2.49
C GLY A 261 -12.36 3.15 -2.73
N ALA A 262 -12.40 3.60 -3.97
CA ALA A 262 -12.93 4.92 -4.33
C ALA A 262 -14.40 5.07 -3.93
N VAL A 263 -15.24 4.07 -4.25
CA VAL A 263 -16.65 4.04 -3.85
C VAL A 263 -16.80 4.06 -2.32
N ALA A 264 -16.00 3.28 -1.59
CA ALA A 264 -16.04 3.26 -0.12
C ALA A 264 -15.63 4.60 0.52
N ASN A 265 -14.87 5.44 -0.20
CA ASN A 265 -14.52 6.80 0.20
C ASN A 265 -15.45 7.88 -0.40
N SER A 266 -16.54 7.48 -1.06
CA SER A 266 -17.50 8.38 -1.73
C SER A 266 -16.90 9.22 -2.85
N TRP A 267 -15.88 8.71 -3.56
CA TRP A 267 -15.33 9.33 -4.76
C TRP A 267 -15.94 8.75 -6.02
N ARG A 268 -16.27 9.62 -6.98
CA ARG A 268 -16.69 9.20 -8.33
C ARG A 268 -15.48 8.66 -9.09
N VAL A 269 -15.58 7.42 -9.55
CA VAL A 269 -14.50 6.72 -10.26
C VAL A 269 -15.01 6.19 -11.61
N LYS A 270 -14.20 6.38 -12.67
CA LYS A 270 -14.42 5.79 -13.99
C LYS A 270 -13.26 4.84 -14.29
N VAL A 271 -13.59 3.57 -14.54
CA VAL A 271 -12.64 2.58 -15.06
C VAL A 271 -12.70 2.62 -16.59
N VAL A 272 -11.54 2.75 -17.24
CA VAL A 272 -11.41 2.77 -18.70
C VAL A 272 -10.64 1.52 -19.12
N GLN A 273 -11.30 0.62 -19.84
CA GLN A 273 -10.75 -0.67 -20.26
C GLN A 273 -11.40 -1.17 -21.56
N GLY A 274 -10.71 -2.06 -22.28
CA GLY A 274 -11.26 -2.69 -23.49
C GLY A 274 -11.67 -1.65 -24.55
N ALA A 275 -12.94 -1.68 -24.97
CA ALA A 275 -13.46 -0.73 -25.95
C ALA A 275 -13.48 0.73 -25.44
N ASP A 276 -13.56 0.94 -24.12
CA ASP A 276 -13.60 2.28 -23.53
C ASP A 276 -12.30 3.06 -23.78
N LEU A 277 -11.18 2.36 -24.01
CA LEU A 277 -9.89 2.96 -24.36
C LEU A 277 -9.91 3.70 -25.71
N LYS A 278 -10.95 3.51 -26.53
CA LYS A 278 -11.13 4.20 -27.81
C LYS A 278 -12.11 5.38 -27.72
N LEU A 279 -12.74 5.59 -26.56
CA LEU A 279 -13.69 6.68 -26.37
C LEU A 279 -12.99 8.03 -26.39
N ALA A 280 -13.69 9.05 -26.89
CA ALA A 280 -13.19 10.41 -26.89
C ALA A 280 -13.07 10.96 -25.45
N SER A 281 -12.11 11.84 -25.23
CA SER A 281 -11.85 12.52 -23.95
C SER A 281 -13.09 13.11 -23.28
N LYS A 282 -13.98 13.72 -24.08
CA LYS A 282 -15.24 14.30 -23.59
C LYS A 282 -16.17 13.26 -22.98
N GLU A 283 -16.22 12.06 -23.56
CA GLU A 283 -17.07 10.97 -23.08
C GLU A 283 -16.50 10.33 -21.82
N LEU A 284 -15.17 10.17 -21.75
CA LEU A 284 -14.49 9.67 -20.56
C LEU A 284 -14.73 10.55 -19.32
N LEU A 285 -14.93 11.85 -19.53
CA LEU A 285 -15.10 12.84 -18.47
C LEU A 285 -16.55 13.33 -18.29
N ALA A 286 -17.53 12.77 -19.01
CA ALA A 286 -18.90 13.28 -19.07
C ALA A 286 -19.60 13.33 -17.69
N ASP A 287 -19.38 12.32 -16.85
CA ASP A 287 -19.97 12.23 -15.50
C ASP A 287 -19.12 12.94 -14.42
N ASP A 288 -18.15 13.74 -14.86
CA ASP A 288 -17.17 14.46 -14.04
C ASP A 288 -16.52 13.55 -12.96
N PRO A 289 -15.91 12.41 -13.37
CA PRO A 289 -15.24 11.54 -12.41
C PRO A 289 -14.11 12.30 -11.72
N GLN A 290 -13.99 12.07 -10.41
CA GLN A 290 -12.84 12.56 -9.66
C GLN A 290 -11.61 11.72 -9.96
N ILE A 291 -11.78 10.40 -10.11
CA ILE A 291 -10.71 9.46 -10.44
C ILE A 291 -11.02 8.78 -11.77
N VAL A 292 -10.10 8.83 -12.72
CA VAL A 292 -10.13 8.02 -13.94
C VAL A 292 -8.96 7.06 -13.90
N VAL A 293 -9.26 5.76 -13.89
CA VAL A 293 -8.26 4.69 -13.91
C VAL A 293 -8.27 4.00 -15.26
N PHE A 294 -7.11 3.99 -15.92
CA PHE A 294 -6.89 3.28 -17.17
C PHE A 294 -6.30 1.90 -16.84
N LEU A 295 -7.02 0.84 -17.20
CA LEU A 295 -6.47 -0.52 -17.23
C LEU A 295 -5.64 -0.67 -18.51
N GLN A 296 -4.44 -0.08 -18.49
CA GLN A 296 -3.53 0.03 -19.63
C GLN A 296 -2.11 0.29 -19.11
N ASP A 297 -1.11 0.03 -19.96
CA ASP A 297 0.28 0.44 -19.72
C ASP A 297 0.39 1.96 -19.50
N ASN A 298 1.25 2.36 -18.57
CA ASN A 298 1.46 3.76 -18.22
C ASN A 298 2.25 4.54 -19.29
N GLN A 299 2.89 3.86 -20.25
CA GLN A 299 3.53 4.50 -21.41
C GLN A 299 2.54 5.32 -22.24
N GLU A 300 1.26 4.99 -22.14
CA GLU A 300 0.17 5.65 -22.86
C GLU A 300 -0.23 6.98 -22.20
N ALA A 301 0.23 7.25 -20.98
CA ALA A 301 -0.22 8.40 -20.19
C ALA A 301 0.04 9.74 -20.88
N THR A 302 1.23 9.94 -21.46
CA THR A 302 1.59 11.17 -22.16
C THR A 302 0.64 11.43 -23.34
N GLY A 303 0.35 10.39 -24.14
CA GLY A 303 -0.57 10.48 -25.27
C GLY A 303 -1.99 10.83 -24.83
N ARG A 304 -2.50 10.14 -23.79
CA ARG A 304 -3.84 10.41 -23.24
C ARG A 304 -4.00 11.83 -22.71
N ILE A 305 -2.99 12.34 -22.03
CA ILE A 305 -3.02 13.71 -21.51
C ILE A 305 -2.98 14.72 -22.65
N ALA A 306 -2.20 14.46 -23.70
CA ALA A 306 -2.18 15.30 -24.90
C ALA A 306 -3.56 15.31 -25.60
N GLU A 307 -4.20 14.14 -25.76
CA GLU A 307 -5.56 14.01 -26.30
C GLU A 307 -6.60 14.79 -25.47
N LEU A 308 -6.56 14.64 -24.14
CA LEU A 308 -7.43 15.40 -23.23
C LEU A 308 -7.27 16.91 -23.43
N ARG A 309 -6.04 17.42 -23.49
CA ARG A 309 -5.77 18.85 -23.73
C ARG A 309 -6.23 19.30 -25.12
N ALA A 310 -5.97 18.50 -26.15
CA ALA A 310 -6.40 18.79 -27.52
C ALA A 310 -7.93 18.83 -27.67
N SER A 311 -8.66 18.08 -26.83
CA SER A 311 -10.13 18.13 -26.77
C SER A 311 -10.68 19.41 -26.10
N GLY A 312 -9.82 20.29 -25.61
CA GLY A 312 -10.18 21.50 -24.87
C GLY A 312 -10.41 21.28 -23.37
N THR A 313 -10.08 20.10 -22.84
CA THR A 313 -10.14 19.85 -21.39
C THR A 313 -8.93 20.51 -20.71
N PRO A 314 -9.13 21.42 -19.75
CA PRO A 314 -8.02 22.00 -19.00
C PRO A 314 -7.44 20.95 -18.03
N VAL A 315 -6.31 20.37 -18.42
CA VAL A 315 -5.54 19.42 -17.60
C VAL A 315 -4.29 20.12 -17.07
N GLU A 316 -4.48 20.86 -15.98
CA GLU A 316 -3.40 21.48 -15.20
C GLU A 316 -2.88 20.48 -14.17
N ILE A 317 -1.76 19.84 -14.48
CA ILE A 317 -1.15 18.82 -13.62
C ILE A 317 -0.30 19.52 -12.57
N LEU A 318 -0.58 19.24 -11.30
CA LEU A 318 0.19 19.73 -10.17
C LEU A 318 1.10 18.66 -9.57
N HIS A 319 0.71 17.39 -9.70
CA HIS A 319 1.46 16.25 -9.15
C HIS A 319 1.53 15.11 -10.16
N VAL A 320 2.72 14.54 -10.34
CA VAL A 320 2.94 13.26 -11.02
C VAL A 320 3.64 12.30 -10.06
N ASN A 321 3.07 11.12 -9.86
CA ASN A 321 3.53 10.12 -8.93
C ASN A 321 4.08 8.89 -9.67
N GLY A 322 5.36 8.58 -9.46
CA GLY A 322 6.04 7.39 -9.97
C GLY A 322 6.19 6.32 -8.89
N GLY A 323 5.09 5.84 -8.32
CA GLY A 323 5.07 4.97 -7.12
C GLY A 323 5.58 3.52 -7.27
N LEU A 324 6.62 3.24 -8.06
CA LEU A 324 7.15 1.89 -8.32
C LEU A 324 8.48 1.62 -7.61
N LEU A 325 8.66 0.38 -7.12
CA LEU A 325 9.93 -0.15 -6.62
C LEU A 325 10.34 -1.42 -7.40
N PRO A 326 11.66 -1.70 -7.55
CA PRO A 326 12.79 -1.01 -6.91
C PRO A 326 13.13 0.36 -7.51
N THR A 327 12.64 0.69 -8.70
CA THR A 327 12.81 2.01 -9.31
C THR A 327 11.60 2.38 -10.16
N SER A 328 11.34 3.68 -10.28
CA SER A 328 10.35 4.26 -11.17
C SER A 328 10.98 4.98 -12.38
N GLU A 329 12.29 4.83 -12.57
CA GLU A 329 13.10 5.48 -13.63
C GLU A 329 12.45 5.49 -15.02
N PRO A 330 11.81 4.40 -15.51
CA PRO A 330 11.15 4.39 -16.81
C PRO A 330 10.06 5.47 -16.99
N THR A 331 9.52 6.01 -15.88
CA THR A 331 8.46 7.04 -15.92
C THR A 331 8.95 8.45 -15.70
N TRP A 332 10.23 8.67 -15.39
CA TRP A 332 10.75 10.01 -15.04
C TRP A 332 10.68 10.98 -16.22
N ARG A 333 11.17 10.57 -17.39
CA ARG A 333 11.07 11.39 -18.60
C ARG A 333 9.61 11.62 -19.04
N PRO A 334 8.74 10.58 -19.15
CA PRO A 334 7.31 10.77 -19.38
C PRO A 334 6.64 11.73 -18.37
N ALA A 335 7.01 11.66 -17.08
CA ALA A 335 6.48 12.55 -16.05
C ALA A 335 6.76 14.03 -16.36
N LEU A 336 7.98 14.35 -16.81
CA LEU A 336 8.33 15.69 -17.28
C LEU A 336 7.60 16.08 -18.56
N ASP A 337 7.48 15.17 -19.53
CA ASP A 337 6.85 15.47 -20.80
C ASP A 337 5.34 15.77 -20.63
N MET A 338 4.67 15.12 -19.68
CA MET A 338 3.28 15.42 -19.32
C MET A 338 3.08 16.84 -18.78
N THR A 339 4.10 17.48 -18.20
CA THR A 339 4.02 18.87 -17.72
C THR A 339 4.29 19.89 -18.82
N ALA A 340 4.88 19.51 -19.96
CA ALA A 340 5.35 20.42 -21.01
C ALA A 340 4.26 21.32 -21.62
N ALA A 341 3.02 20.84 -21.72
CA ALA A 341 1.89 21.62 -22.23
C ALA A 341 1.11 22.35 -21.14
N GLY A 342 1.46 22.16 -19.86
CA GLY A 342 0.91 22.93 -18.74
C GLY A 342 1.59 24.28 -18.61
N GLY A 343 0.81 25.31 -18.26
CA GLY A 343 1.34 26.64 -17.94
C GLY A 343 1.77 26.80 -16.48
N GLY A 344 1.41 25.86 -15.60
CA GLY A 344 1.66 25.93 -14.17
C GLY A 344 2.83 25.06 -13.69
N ASP A 345 3.32 25.39 -12.51
CA ASP A 345 4.34 24.60 -11.81
C ASP A 345 3.81 23.22 -11.40
N CYS A 346 4.69 22.23 -11.32
CA CYS A 346 4.34 20.84 -11.02
C CYS A 346 5.39 20.14 -10.15
N TRP A 347 4.95 19.18 -9.36
CA TRP A 347 5.79 18.25 -8.60
C TRP A 347 5.83 16.88 -9.24
N LEU A 348 7.02 16.30 -9.34
CA LEU A 348 7.23 14.90 -9.69
C LEU A 348 7.75 14.15 -8.46
N HIS A 349 7.11 13.06 -8.09
CA HIS A 349 7.50 12.21 -6.96
C HIS A 349 8.08 10.91 -7.49
N LEU A 350 9.41 10.80 -7.45
CA LEU A 350 10.16 9.72 -8.10
C LEU A 350 10.60 8.69 -7.05
N HIS A 351 10.03 7.49 -7.09
CA HIS A 351 10.32 6.46 -6.10
C HIS A 351 11.47 5.56 -6.53
N GLU A 352 12.37 5.26 -5.61
CA GLU A 352 13.49 4.34 -5.85
C GLU A 352 14.05 3.76 -4.55
N ASN A 353 14.61 2.54 -4.61
CA ASN A 353 15.42 1.95 -3.56
C ASN A 353 16.88 2.35 -3.76
N VAL A 354 17.48 3.01 -2.77
CA VAL A 354 18.85 3.55 -2.85
C VAL A 354 19.65 3.15 -1.62
N GLY A 355 20.93 2.80 -1.79
CA GLY A 355 21.85 2.57 -0.68
C GLY A 355 22.02 3.83 0.16
N VAL A 356 22.07 3.70 1.49
CA VAL A 356 22.11 4.85 2.42
C VAL A 356 23.28 5.81 2.17
N HIS A 357 24.39 5.30 1.64
CA HIS A 357 25.58 6.09 1.31
C HIS A 357 25.55 6.70 -0.12
N GLU A 358 24.55 6.35 -0.93
CA GLU A 358 24.45 6.73 -2.35
C GLU A 358 23.33 7.76 -2.59
N ILE A 359 22.56 8.14 -1.56
CA ILE A 359 21.39 9.01 -1.67
C ILE A 359 21.73 10.35 -2.32
N GLU A 360 22.75 11.06 -1.82
CA GLU A 360 23.13 12.38 -2.35
C GLU A 360 23.75 12.28 -3.76
N SER A 361 24.53 11.23 -4.04
CA SER A 361 25.05 11.01 -5.39
C SER A 361 23.93 10.72 -6.39
N ARG A 362 22.92 9.93 -5.98
CA ARG A 362 21.74 9.63 -6.80
C ARG A 362 20.87 10.87 -7.01
N ARG A 363 20.70 11.70 -5.98
CA ARG A 363 20.05 13.02 -6.10
C ARG A 363 20.74 13.89 -7.16
N ALA A 364 22.06 13.99 -7.12
CA ALA A 364 22.82 14.78 -8.08
C ALA A 364 22.78 14.20 -9.51
N GLU A 365 22.70 12.88 -9.65
CA GLU A 365 22.49 12.23 -10.93
C GLU A 365 21.11 12.56 -11.53
N ILE A 366 20.05 12.44 -10.73
CA ILE A 366 18.69 12.80 -11.13
C ILE A 366 18.64 14.28 -11.54
N GLN A 367 19.28 15.18 -10.79
CA GLN A 367 19.37 16.59 -11.16
C GLN A 367 19.97 16.76 -12.57
N ARG A 368 21.12 16.12 -12.86
CA ARG A 368 21.76 16.21 -14.19
C ARG A 368 20.88 15.67 -15.32
N LEU A 369 20.10 14.61 -15.06
CA LEU A 369 19.13 14.10 -16.03
C LEU A 369 18.08 15.16 -16.34
N TYR A 370 17.50 15.78 -15.32
CA TYR A 370 16.48 16.81 -15.47
C TYR A 370 17.02 18.12 -16.05
N ASP A 371 18.26 18.53 -15.75
CA ASP A 371 18.92 19.67 -16.40
C ASP A 371 19.04 19.46 -17.92
N THR A 372 19.26 18.20 -18.34
CA THR A 372 19.34 17.82 -19.75
C THR A 372 17.94 17.76 -20.39
N TRP A 373 16.94 17.32 -19.64
CA TRP A 373 15.60 17.06 -20.16
C TRP A 373 14.65 18.26 -20.14
N ALA A 374 14.81 19.15 -19.15
CA ALA A 374 14.00 20.34 -18.96
C ALA A 374 14.40 21.42 -19.96
N THR A 375 13.84 21.32 -21.17
CA THR A 375 14.00 22.29 -22.25
C THR A 375 12.81 23.25 -22.32
N ASP A 376 12.87 24.23 -23.23
CA ASP A 376 11.74 25.12 -23.59
C ASP A 376 11.29 26.05 -22.45
N GLY A 377 12.28 26.62 -21.76
CA GLY A 377 12.06 27.58 -20.66
C GLY A 377 11.61 26.94 -19.36
N ARG A 378 11.66 25.61 -19.25
CA ARG A 378 11.41 24.87 -18.01
C ARG A 378 12.69 24.72 -17.20
N VAL A 379 12.55 24.73 -15.89
CA VAL A 379 13.60 24.38 -14.93
C VAL A 379 13.04 23.31 -14.01
N ALA A 380 13.84 22.29 -13.71
CA ALA A 380 13.44 21.17 -12.87
C ALA A 380 14.51 20.96 -11.79
N ASP A 381 14.12 21.18 -10.54
CA ASP A 381 15.03 21.09 -9.38
C ASP A 381 14.67 19.90 -8.49
N VAL A 382 15.63 19.06 -8.15
CA VAL A 382 15.46 18.00 -7.15
C VAL A 382 15.54 18.62 -5.76
N GLU A 383 14.39 18.99 -5.22
CA GLU A 383 14.31 19.87 -4.05
C GLU A 383 14.45 19.14 -2.74
N HIS A 384 13.86 17.94 -2.67
CA HIS A 384 13.78 17.14 -1.46
C HIS A 384 13.97 15.67 -1.77
N VAL A 385 14.54 14.94 -0.80
CA VAL A 385 14.61 13.48 -0.81
C VAL A 385 13.96 12.98 0.46
N GLU A 386 12.79 12.35 0.32
CA GLU A 386 12.08 11.76 1.44
C GLU A 386 12.53 10.32 1.69
N LEU A 387 12.96 10.04 2.91
CA LEU A 387 13.26 8.68 3.37
C LEU A 387 12.01 8.02 3.94
N VAL A 388 11.31 7.23 3.13
CA VAL A 388 10.00 6.67 3.49
C VAL A 388 10.14 5.56 4.52
N LYS A 389 10.94 4.53 4.21
CA LYS A 389 11.20 3.37 5.07
C LYS A 389 12.45 2.62 4.59
N THR A 390 13.03 1.81 5.46
CA THR A 390 14.06 0.85 5.06
C THR A 390 13.44 -0.30 4.26
N TYR A 391 14.03 -0.62 3.11
CA TYR A 391 13.63 -1.74 2.26
C TYR A 391 14.38 -3.01 2.62
N ALA A 392 15.70 -2.88 2.83
CA ALA A 392 16.61 -3.93 3.28
C ALA A 392 17.68 -3.28 4.19
N PRO A 393 18.57 -4.06 4.85
CA PRO A 393 19.74 -3.48 5.51
C PRO A 393 20.45 -2.49 4.58
N ASP A 394 20.69 -1.28 5.07
CA ASP A 394 21.38 -0.18 4.38
C ASP A 394 20.74 0.31 3.06
N VAL A 395 19.51 -0.12 2.74
CA VAL A 395 18.75 0.33 1.55
C VAL A 395 17.47 1.03 1.98
N TRP A 396 17.30 2.27 1.53
CA TRP A 396 16.11 3.09 1.76
C TRP A 396 15.20 3.11 0.54
N HIS A 397 13.89 3.03 0.76
CA HIS A 397 12.92 3.55 -0.19
C HIS A 397 12.93 5.08 -0.07
N CYS A 398 13.44 5.73 -1.11
CA CYS A 398 13.50 7.17 -1.27
C CYS A 398 12.39 7.67 -2.21
N VAL A 399 11.94 8.91 -1.98
CA VAL A 399 11.15 9.68 -2.95
C VAL A 399 11.91 10.97 -3.26
N PHE A 400 12.33 11.14 -4.50
CA PHE A 400 12.95 12.37 -4.97
C PHE A 400 11.86 13.30 -5.50
N ASP A 401 11.66 14.44 -4.83
CA ASP A 401 10.68 15.44 -5.23
C ASP A 401 11.34 16.43 -6.20
N VAL A 402 10.92 16.39 -7.46
CA VAL A 402 11.38 17.31 -8.50
C VAL A 402 10.34 18.39 -8.71
N TYR A 403 10.71 19.66 -8.51
CA TYR A 403 9.85 20.79 -8.79
C TYR A 403 10.13 21.34 -10.18
N VAL A 404 9.13 21.30 -11.06
CA VAL A 404 9.20 21.82 -12.41
C VAL A 404 8.52 23.18 -12.44
N THR A 405 9.28 24.21 -12.84
CA THR A 405 8.78 25.56 -13.09
C THR A 405 8.96 25.93 -14.54
N ARG A 406 8.25 26.98 -14.96
CA ARG A 406 8.46 27.61 -16.26
C ARG A 406 8.84 29.06 -16.05
N HIS A 407 9.98 29.47 -16.60
CA HIS A 407 10.28 30.89 -16.69
C HIS A 407 9.29 31.50 -17.69
N SER A 408 8.46 32.42 -17.22
CA SER A 408 7.75 33.34 -18.13
C SER A 408 8.82 34.07 -18.92
N ALA A 409 8.83 33.90 -20.24
CA ALA A 409 9.55 34.82 -21.10
C ALA A 409 9.02 36.22 -20.78
N GLU A 410 9.87 37.09 -20.25
CA GLU A 410 9.57 38.51 -20.15
C GLU A 410 9.28 38.99 -21.59
N THR A 411 8.00 39.10 -21.93
CA THR A 411 7.53 39.72 -23.17
C THR A 411 7.50 41.23 -23.03
#